data_AF-A0A367LXF3-F1
#
_entry.id   AF-A0A367LXF3-F1
#
_cell.length_a   1.000
_cell.length_b   1.000
_cell.length_c   1.000
_cell.angle_alpha   90.00
_cell.angle_beta   90.00
_cell.angle_gamma   90.00
#
_symmetry.space_group_name_H-M   'P 1'
#
loop_
_entity.id
_entity.type
_entity.pdbx_description
1 polymer ?
#
loop_
_entity_poly.entity_id
_entity_poly.type
_entity_poly.pdbx_seq_one_letter_code
_entity_poly.pdbx_strand_id
1 'polypeptide(L)' 'MSADDRHSPVRARVLDEAIAWQLLLDSGEAHPDDHRAFHRWYAAHPEHERAWEQLGGLD' A
#
# COMPACT_ATOMS: atom_id res chain seq x y z
N MET A 1 -19.38 18.43 8.30
CA MET A 1 -18.53 17.22 8.18
C MET A 1 -17.58 17.47 7.03
N SER A 2 -16.37 17.99 7.32
CA SER A 2 -15.34 18.19 6.29
C SER A 2 -14.89 16.83 5.77
N ALA A 3 -14.97 16.63 4.46
CA ALA A 3 -14.59 15.39 3.78
C ALA A 3 -13.07 15.20 3.64
N ASP A 4 -12.26 16.07 4.24
CA ASP A 4 -10.83 16.24 4.00
C ASP A 4 -9.94 15.76 5.16
N ASP A 5 -10.43 14.89 6.04
CA ASP A 5 -9.59 14.29 7.10
C ASP A 5 -9.18 12.84 6.77
N ARG A 6 -9.83 12.24 5.76
CA ARG A 6 -9.54 10.88 5.30
C ARG A 6 -8.24 10.77 4.49
N HIS A 7 -7.60 11.90 4.18
CA HIS A 7 -6.48 12.01 3.24
C HIS A 7 -5.33 12.81 3.84
N SER A 8 -4.94 12.56 5.10
CA SER A 8 -3.60 12.97 5.52
C SER A 8 -2.60 12.32 4.55
N PRO A 9 -1.81 13.10 3.80
CA PRO A 9 -0.97 12.55 2.75
C PRO A 9 0.05 11.62 3.39
N VAL A 10 -0.01 10.35 3.02
CA VAL A 10 1.08 9.40 3.29
C VAL A 10 2.33 9.92 2.60
N ARG A 11 3.50 9.65 3.17
CA ARG A 11 4.75 10.05 2.51
C ARG A 11 4.79 9.49 1.08
N ALA A 12 5.19 10.33 0.12
CA ALA A 12 5.28 9.94 -1.29
C ALA A 12 6.08 8.64 -1.48
N ARG A 13 7.16 8.47 -0.72
CA ARG A 13 7.95 7.24 -0.73
C ARG A 13 7.15 5.98 -0.35
N VAL A 14 6.29 6.08 0.66
CA VAL A 14 5.46 4.97 1.10
C VAL A 14 4.38 4.64 0.05
N LEU A 15 3.86 5.67 -0.62
CA LEU A 15 2.94 5.49 -1.75
C LEU A 15 3.62 4.82 -2.94
N ASP A 16 4.84 5.21 -3.30
CA ASP A 16 5.63 4.55 -4.35
C ASP A 16 5.91 3.07 -4.01
N GLU A 17 6.25 2.77 -2.75
CA GLU A 17 6.43 1.40 -2.27
C GLU A 17 5.13 0.59 -2.39
N ALA A 18 3.98 1.19 -2.05
CA ALA A 18 2.68 0.56 -2.16
C ALA A 18 2.30 0.28 -3.64
N ILE A 19 2.60 1.20 -4.57
CA ILE A 19 2.39 1.01 -6.02
C ILE A 19 3.26 -0.14 -6.52
N ALA A 20 4.52 -0.23 -6.10
CA ALA A 20 5.41 -1.32 -6.48
C ALA A 20 4.87 -2.68 -6.01
N TRP A 21 4.33 -2.75 -4.78
CA TRP A 21 3.66 -3.96 -4.29
C TRP A 21 2.41 -4.29 -5.09
N GLN A 22 1.58 -3.30 -5.43
CA GLN A 22 0.38 -3.53 -6.24
C GLN A 22 0.73 -4.09 -7.62
N LEU A 23 1.72 -3.51 -8.31
CA LEU A 23 2.19 -4.00 -9.60
C LEU A 23 2.76 -5.42 -9.50
N LEU A 24 3.53 -5.70 -8.44
CA LEU A 24 4.08 -7.04 -8.22
C LEU A 24 2.98 -8.07 -7.98
N LEU A 25 1.99 -7.77 -7.14
CA LEU A 25 0.90 -8.69 -6.81
C LEU A 25 -0.06 -8.87 -8.00
N ASP A 26 -0.30 -7.83 -8.79
CA ASP A 26 -1.16 -7.86 -9.98
C ASP A 26 -0.49 -8.54 -11.19
N SER A 27 0.85 -8.54 -11.24
CA SER A 27 1.62 -9.17 -12.33
C SER A 27 1.34 -10.67 -12.54
N GLY A 28 0.79 -11.35 -11.53
CA GLY A 28 0.58 -12.80 -11.54
C GLY A 28 1.87 -13.61 -11.37
N GLU A 29 3.02 -12.96 -11.23
CA GLU A 29 4.34 -13.57 -11.01
C GLU A 29 4.74 -13.58 -9.52
N ALA A 30 3.94 -12.96 -8.66
CA ALA A 30 4.19 -12.91 -7.22
C ALA A 30 4.27 -14.32 -6.62
N HIS A 31 5.40 -14.62 -5.99
CA HIS A 31 5.62 -15.87 -5.29
C HIS A 31 5.08 -15.80 -3.85
N PRO A 32 4.82 -16.94 -3.19
CA PRO A 32 4.53 -16.96 -1.75
C PRO A 32 5.53 -16.22 -0.86
N ASP A 33 6.79 -16.07 -1.28
CA ASP A 33 7.78 -15.25 -0.57
C ASP A 33 7.54 -13.75 -0.71
N ASP A 34 7.02 -13.29 -1.85
CA ASP A 34 6.62 -11.91 -2.07
C ASP A 34 5.40 -11.56 -1.23
N HIS A 35 4.43 -12.46 -1.12
CA HIS A 35 3.30 -12.28 -0.20
C HIS A 35 3.78 -12.15 1.26
N ARG A 36 4.75 -12.96 1.68
CA ARG A 36 5.37 -12.85 3.01
C ARG A 36 6.14 -11.55 3.19
N ALA A 37 6.82 -11.07 2.15
CA ALA A 37 7.53 -9.79 2.17
C ALA A 37 6.54 -8.60 2.23
N PHE A 38 5.46 -8.66 1.46
CA PHE A 38 4.35 -7.71 1.50
C PHE A 38 3.73 -7.65 2.89
N HIS A 39 3.38 -8.79 3.50
CA HIS A 39 2.83 -8.80 4.87
C HIS A 39 3.80 -8.18 5.89
N ARG A 40 5.10 -8.43 5.76
CA ARG A 40 6.12 -7.80 6.63
C ARG A 40 6.19 -6.30 6.39
N TRP A 41 6.15 -5.85 5.14
CA TRP A 41 6.11 -4.43 4.80
C TRP A 41 4.83 -3.79 5.35
N TYR A 42 3.67 -4.34 5.06
CA TYR A 42 2.36 -3.83 5.50
C TYR A 42 2.28 -3.69 7.03
N ALA A 43 2.77 -4.69 7.77
CA ALA A 43 2.80 -4.67 9.24
C ALA A 43 3.95 -3.84 9.84
N ALA A 44 4.94 -3.41 9.04
CA ALA A 44 6.09 -2.67 9.56
C ALA A 44 5.75 -1.26 10.00
N HIS A 45 4.76 -0.61 9.37
CA HIS A 45 4.41 0.77 9.69
C HIS A 45 2.94 1.10 9.40
N PRO A 46 2.25 1.86 10.26
CA PRO A 46 0.87 2.27 10.01
C PRO A 46 0.72 3.14 8.75
N GLU A 47 1.77 3.82 8.29
CA GLU A 47 1.70 4.53 6.99
C GLU A 47 1.62 3.57 5.80
N HIS A 48 2.16 2.35 5.90
CA HIS A 48 2.13 1.37 4.82
C HIS A 48 0.70 0.84 4.61
N GLU A 49 0.01 0.52 5.70
CA GLU A 49 -1.43 0.23 5.69
C GLU A 49 -2.22 1.39 5.08
N ARG A 50 -1.98 2.63 5.54
CA ARG A 50 -2.70 3.81 5.01
C ARG A 50 -2.45 4.03 3.53
N ALA A 51 -1.23 3.78 3.04
CA ALA A 51 -0.91 3.93 1.62
C ALA A 51 -1.57 2.82 0.79
N TRP A 52 -1.62 1.59 1.30
CA TRP A 52 -2.31 0.48 0.66
C TRP A 52 -3.82 0.72 0.56
N GLU A 53 -4.45 1.18 1.63
CA GLU A 53 -5.87 1.55 1.64
C GLU A 53 -6.18 2.71 0.69
N GLN A 54 -5.26 3.69 0.55
CA GLN A 54 -5.40 4.78 -0.41
C GLN A 54 -5.33 4.31 -1.87
N LEU A 55 -4.57 3.24 -2.16
CA LEU A 55 -4.54 2.65 -3.49
C LEU A 55 -5.80 1.84 -3.80
N GLY A 56 -6.27 1.03 -2.85
CA GLY A 56 -7.47 0.19 -3.03
C GLY A 56 -8.79 0.96 -3.11
N GLY A 57 -8.82 2.22 -2.67
CA GLY A 57 -9.97 3.11 -2.80
C GLY A 57 -10.15 3.80 -4.16
N LEU A 58 -9.33 3.47 -5.17
CA LEU A 58 -9.35 4.09 -6.51
C LEU A 58 -10.18 3.32 -7.56
N ASP A 59 -10.98 2.33 -7.17
CA ASP A 59 -11.90 1.59 -8.06
C ASP A 59 -13.16 2.40 -8.44
#